data_AF-A0A4R3Y3Y0-F1
#
_entry.id   AF-A0A4R3Y3Y0-F1
#
_cell.length_a   1.000
_cell.length_b   1.000
_cell.length_c   1.000
_cell.angle_alpha   90.00
_cell.angle_beta   90.00
_cell.angle_gamma   90.00
#
_symmetry.space_group_name_H-M   'P 1'
#
loop_
_entity.id
_entity.type
_entity.pdbx_description
1 polymer ?
#
loop_
_entity_poly.entity_id
_entity_poly.type
_entity_poly.pdbx_seq_one_letter_code
_entity_poly.pdbx_strand_id
1 'polypeptide(L)'
;MDLQNLAYTAIQIVHNFGAAAVVGSGVFALWSGPWQAAARKPLAWVMLAGWVAQAASGGAFGGVSWVYYGQFPDIHGVAIIALSIKVACAAAGILLAAAYINKGSNWSESAQQNTWRILAVLAIIALTAAAFLRWFS
;
A
#
# COMPACT_ATOMS: atom_id res chain seq x y z
N MET A 1 -11.02 -20.44 -20.91
CA MET A 1 -10.84 -19.21 -20.12
C MET A 1 -9.46 -18.67 -20.43
N ASP A 2 -9.36 -17.38 -20.72
CA ASP A 2 -8.13 -16.73 -21.17
C ASP A 2 -7.11 -16.59 -20.02
N LEU A 3 -5.87 -17.02 -20.24
CA LEU A 3 -4.76 -16.94 -19.28
C LEU A 3 -4.50 -15.49 -18.84
N GLN A 4 -4.74 -14.54 -19.73
CA GLN A 4 -4.66 -13.11 -19.43
C GLN A 4 -5.65 -12.69 -18.34
N ASN A 5 -6.92 -13.12 -18.43
CA ASN A 5 -7.94 -12.80 -17.44
C ASN A 5 -7.64 -13.45 -16.08
N LEU A 6 -7.07 -14.66 -16.09
CA LEU A 6 -6.61 -15.31 -14.87
C LEU A 6 -5.46 -14.51 -14.22
N ALA A 7 -4.49 -14.06 -15.00
CA ALA A 7 -3.37 -13.25 -14.52
C ALA A 7 -3.87 -11.93 -13.91
N TYR A 8 -4.75 -11.19 -14.61
CA TYR A 8 -5.34 -9.96 -14.08
C TYR A 8 -6.13 -10.21 -12.79
N THR A 9 -6.90 -11.30 -12.73
CA THR A 9 -7.67 -11.67 -11.53
C THR A 9 -6.74 -11.93 -10.34
N ALA A 10 -5.67 -12.71 -10.53
CA ALA A 10 -4.70 -12.99 -9.48
C ALA A 10 -4.01 -11.71 -8.98
N ILE A 11 -3.61 -10.82 -9.89
CA ILE A 11 -3.02 -9.52 -9.55
C ILE A 11 -4.01 -8.68 -8.74
N GLN A 12 -5.28 -8.60 -9.16
CA GLN A 12 -6.31 -7.85 -8.44
C GLN A 12 -6.55 -8.37 -7.02
N ILE A 13 -6.56 -9.69 -6.83
CA ILE A 13 -6.67 -10.29 -5.49
C ILE A 13 -5.54 -9.79 -4.60
N VAL A 14 -4.28 -9.94 -5.03
CA VAL A 14 -3.11 -9.49 -4.27
C VAL A 14 -3.17 -7.98 -4.01
N HIS A 15 -3.54 -7.19 -5.02
CA HIS A 15 -3.61 -5.74 -4.92
C HIS A 15 -4.65 -5.27 -3.90
N ASN A 16 -5.85 -5.86 -3.93
CA ASN A 16 -6.96 -5.51 -3.05
C ASN A 16 -6.69 -5.92 -1.59
N PHE A 17 -6.21 -7.15 -1.37
CA PHE A 17 -5.84 -7.59 -0.02
C PHE A 17 -4.64 -6.81 0.53
N GLY A 18 -3.67 -6.43 -0.33
CA GLY A 18 -2.59 -5.53 0.05
C GLY A 18 -3.10 -4.16 0.50
N ALA A 19 -4.06 -3.57 -0.22
CA ALA A 19 -4.69 -2.31 0.17
C ALA A 19 -5.45 -2.43 1.50
N ALA A 20 -6.23 -3.50 1.69
CA ALA A 20 -6.92 -3.77 2.94
C ALA A 20 -5.95 -3.92 4.12
N ALA A 21 -4.85 -4.65 3.93
CA ALA A 21 -3.81 -4.83 4.95
C ALA A 21 -3.15 -3.50 5.35
N VAL A 22 -2.82 -2.65 4.37
CA VAL A 22 -2.19 -1.33 4.60
C VAL A 22 -3.12 -0.40 5.39
N VAL A 23 -4.37 -0.24 4.94
CA VAL A 23 -5.34 0.67 5.58
C VAL A 23 -5.78 0.12 6.93
N GLY A 24 -6.13 -1.17 6.98
CA GLY A 24 -6.55 -1.85 8.20
C GLY A 24 -5.48 -1.76 9.28
N SER A 25 -4.21 -2.04 8.97
CA SER A 25 -3.13 -1.96 9.95
C SER A 25 -2.96 -0.56 10.51
N GLY A 26 -3.00 0.47 9.66
CA GLY A 26 -2.90 1.87 10.10
C GLY A 26 -4.06 2.26 11.03
N VAL A 27 -5.30 1.92 10.67
CA VAL A 27 -6.49 2.23 11.49
C VAL A 27 -6.48 1.46 12.81
N PHE A 28 -6.24 0.15 12.78
CA PHE A 28 -6.23 -0.69 13.98
C PHE A 28 -5.10 -0.33 14.93
N ALA A 29 -3.92 0.05 14.44
CA ALA A 29 -2.81 0.47 15.30
C ALA A 29 -3.10 1.79 16.05
N LEU A 30 -4.02 2.62 15.53
CA LEU A 30 -4.47 3.85 16.16
C LEU A 30 -5.65 3.65 17.12
N TRP A 31 -6.32 2.49 17.07
CA TRP A 31 -7.42 2.17 18.00
C TRP A 31 -6.87 2.02 19.42
N SER A 32 -7.40 2.83 20.34
CA SER A 32 -7.09 2.77 21.77
C SER A 32 -7.64 1.49 22.41
N GLY A 33 -6.77 0.66 22.98
CA GLY A 33 -7.19 -0.54 23.71
C GLY A 33 -6.04 -1.24 24.43
N PRO A 34 -6.32 -2.15 25.38
CA PRO A 34 -5.29 -2.82 26.20
C PRO A 34 -4.26 -3.62 25.39
N TRP A 35 -4.63 -4.04 24.18
CA TRP A 35 -3.84 -4.86 23.27
C TRP A 35 -2.96 -4.04 22.31
N GLN A 36 -3.11 -2.72 22.30
CA GLN A 36 -2.52 -1.84 21.28
C GLN A 36 -0.99 -1.93 21.24
N ALA A 37 -0.33 -1.86 22.40
CA ALA A 37 1.14 -1.92 22.47
C ALA A 37 1.70 -3.26 21.95
N ALA A 38 1.05 -4.37 22.28
CA ALA A 38 1.45 -5.70 21.83
C ALA A 38 1.17 -5.92 20.33
N ALA A 39 0.11 -5.30 19.80
CA ALA A 39 -0.32 -5.51 18.41
C ALA A 39 0.41 -4.66 17.37
N ARG A 40 1.02 -3.53 17.75
CA ARG A 40 1.68 -2.62 16.79
C ARG A 40 2.79 -3.31 16.00
N LYS A 41 3.65 -4.14 16.61
CA LYS A 41 4.75 -4.78 15.87
C LYS A 41 4.25 -5.82 14.85
N PRO A 42 3.32 -6.73 15.19
CA PRO A 42 2.63 -7.57 14.20
C PRO A 42 1.93 -6.76 13.10
N LEU A 43 1.19 -5.71 13.46
CA LEU A 43 0.52 -4.85 12.48
C LEU A 43 1.51 -4.14 11.55
N ALA A 44 2.70 -3.79 12.02
CA ALA A 44 3.74 -3.18 11.18
C ALA A 44 4.24 -4.16 10.12
N TRP A 45 4.39 -5.44 10.47
CA TRP A 45 4.71 -6.50 9.51
C TRP A 45 3.59 -6.71 8.49
N VAL A 46 2.33 -6.74 8.93
CA VAL A 46 1.16 -6.83 8.03
C VAL A 46 1.12 -5.64 7.07
N MET A 47 1.34 -4.43 7.58
CA MET A 47 1.38 -3.20 6.79
C MET A 47 2.52 -3.22 5.77
N LEU A 48 3.72 -3.64 6.17
CA LEU A 48 4.88 -3.77 5.28
C LEU A 48 4.60 -4.78 4.17
N ALA A 49 4.08 -5.95 4.51
CA ALA A 49 3.69 -6.97 3.54
C ALA A 49 2.62 -6.43 2.56
N GLY A 50 1.63 -5.69 3.07
CA GLY A 50 0.60 -5.06 2.26
C GLY A 50 1.14 -4.01 1.28
N TRP A 51 2.08 -3.16 1.71
CA TRP A 51 2.74 -2.19 0.82
C TRP A 51 3.55 -2.87 -0.27
N VAL A 52 4.35 -3.89 0.10
CA VAL A 52 5.13 -4.68 -0.86
C VAL A 52 4.22 -5.38 -1.86
N ALA A 53 3.11 -5.98 -1.38
CA ALA A 53 2.11 -6.61 -2.24
C ALA A 53 1.50 -5.61 -3.22
N GLN A 54 1.16 -4.39 -2.79
CA GLN A 54 0.65 -3.34 -3.67
C GLN A 54 1.68 -2.87 -4.70
N ALA A 55 2.94 -2.68 -4.31
CA ALA A 55 4.00 -2.28 -5.23
C ALA A 55 4.26 -3.36 -6.29
N ALA A 56 4.39 -4.62 -5.86
CA ALA A 56 4.62 -5.75 -6.75
C ALA A 56 3.45 -5.98 -7.72
N SER A 57 2.22 -6.01 -7.21
CA SER A 57 1.03 -6.18 -8.06
C SER A 57 0.77 -4.98 -8.98
N GLY A 58 1.05 -3.74 -8.53
CA GLY A 58 1.00 -2.55 -9.37
C GLY A 58 1.98 -2.63 -10.54
N GLY A 59 3.22 -3.04 -10.29
CA GLY A 59 4.21 -3.31 -11.34
C GLY A 59 3.80 -4.46 -12.26
N ALA A 60 3.20 -5.52 -11.71
CA ALA A 60 2.71 -6.66 -12.48
C ALA A 60 1.59 -6.26 -13.46
N PHE A 61 0.70 -5.31 -13.12
CA PHE A 61 -0.26 -4.77 -14.09
C PHE A 61 0.41 -4.17 -15.32
N GLY A 62 1.45 -3.35 -15.10
CA GLY A 62 2.24 -2.78 -16.21
C GLY A 62 2.94 -3.86 -17.03
N GLY A 63 3.53 -4.86 -16.37
CA GLY A 63 4.19 -5.98 -17.03
C GLY A 63 3.25 -6.85 -17.86
N VAL A 64 2.08 -7.22 -17.32
CA VAL A 64 1.06 -7.99 -18.06
C VAL A 64 0.54 -7.16 -19.24
N SER A 65 0.30 -5.87 -19.06
CA SER A 65 -0.09 -5.00 -20.18
C SER A 65 0.94 -5.03 -21.30
N TRP A 66 2.23 -4.90 -20.95
CA TRP A 66 3.31 -4.95 -21.93
C TRP A 66 3.38 -6.30 -22.67
N VAL A 67 3.28 -7.41 -21.94
CA VAL A 67 3.39 -8.77 -22.53
C VAL A 67 2.24 -9.07 -23.50
N TYR A 68 1.00 -8.69 -23.15
CA TYR A 68 -0.18 -9.04 -23.94
C TYR A 68 -0.56 -7.99 -24.99
N TYR A 69 -0.28 -6.71 -24.74
CA TYR A 69 -0.67 -5.60 -25.64
C TYR A 69 0.52 -4.91 -26.31
N GLY A 70 1.76 -5.24 -25.96
CA GLY A 70 2.96 -4.61 -26.52
C GLY A 70 3.19 -3.17 -26.04
N GLN A 71 2.39 -2.68 -25.09
CA GLN A 71 2.44 -1.32 -24.57
C GLN A 71 2.08 -1.29 -23.09
N PHE A 72 2.61 -0.29 -22.38
CA PHE A 72 2.17 0.01 -21.02
C PHE A 72 0.73 0.53 -21.01
N PRO A 73 0.04 0.48 -19.86
CA PRO A 73 -1.29 1.08 -19.74
C PRO A 73 -1.26 2.55 -20.15
N ASP A 74 -2.27 3.00 -20.89
CA ASP A 74 -2.40 4.39 -21.33
C ASP A 74 -2.77 5.27 -20.13
N ILE A 75 -1.74 5.85 -19.49
CA ILE A 75 -1.89 6.66 -18.29
C ILE A 75 -1.39 8.06 -18.64
N HIS A 76 -2.29 9.04 -18.65
CA HIS A 76 -1.96 10.42 -18.99
C HIS A 76 -2.66 11.45 -18.09
N GLY A 77 -2.12 12.67 -18.05
CA GLY A 77 -2.70 13.79 -17.31
C GLY A 77 -2.82 13.51 -15.80
N VAL A 78 -4.03 13.62 -15.25
CA VAL A 78 -4.31 13.44 -13.82
C VAL A 78 -3.93 12.03 -13.33
N ALA A 79 -4.04 11.02 -14.19
CA ALA A 79 -3.72 9.64 -13.85
C ALA A 79 -2.22 9.45 -13.52
N ILE A 80 -1.30 10.13 -14.23
CA ILE A 80 0.14 10.11 -13.93
C ILE A 80 0.43 10.73 -12.55
N ILE A 81 -0.24 11.85 -12.24
CA ILE A 81 -0.07 12.53 -10.95
C ILE A 81 -0.56 11.63 -9.82
N ALA A 82 -1.74 11.03 -9.98
CA ALA A 82 -2.31 10.09 -9.01
C ALA A 82 -1.41 8.87 -8.80
N LEU A 83 -0.88 8.28 -9.88
CA LEU A 83 0.06 7.17 -9.80
C LEU A 83 1.33 7.57 -9.05
N SER A 84 1.90 8.74 -9.36
CA SER A 84 3.13 9.25 -8.73
C SER A 84 2.94 9.46 -7.22
N ILE A 85 1.82 10.06 -6.81
CA ILE A 85 1.45 10.20 -5.39
C ILE A 85 1.35 8.82 -4.73
N LYS A 86 0.64 7.88 -5.37
CA LYS A 86 0.49 6.52 -4.83
C LYS A 86 1.83 5.82 -4.64
N VAL A 87 2.74 5.93 -5.61
CA VAL A 87 4.10 5.35 -5.53
C VAL A 87 4.91 6.01 -4.41
N ALA A 88 4.86 7.35 -4.29
CA ALA A 88 5.55 8.06 -3.23
C ALA A 88 5.05 7.65 -1.84
N CYS A 89 3.73 7.53 -1.67
CA CYS A 89 3.13 7.03 -0.43
C CYS A 89 3.55 5.59 -0.13
N ALA A 90 3.58 4.71 -1.13
CA ALA A 90 4.02 3.33 -0.95
C ALA A 90 5.49 3.25 -0.54
N ALA A 91 6.39 4.00 -1.19
CA ALA A 91 7.80 4.05 -0.85
C ALA A 91 8.03 4.57 0.58
N ALA A 92 7.40 5.69 0.94
CA ALA A 92 7.47 6.24 2.29
C ALA A 92 6.88 5.27 3.34
N GLY A 93 5.75 4.63 3.03
CA GLY A 93 5.09 3.64 3.88
C GLY A 93 5.96 2.40 4.13
N ILE A 94 6.63 1.87 3.11
CA ILE A 94 7.58 0.76 3.23
C ILE A 94 8.75 1.15 4.14
N LEU A 95 9.37 2.30 3.88
CA LEU A 95 10.54 2.75 4.63
C LEU A 95 10.19 3.01 6.11
N LEU A 96 9.06 3.67 6.39
CA LEU A 96 8.60 3.94 7.75
C LEU A 96 8.19 2.66 8.49
N ALA A 97 7.47 1.74 7.84
CA ALA A 97 7.10 0.47 8.45
C ALA A 97 8.33 -0.38 8.77
N ALA A 98 9.30 -0.46 7.85
CA ALA A 98 10.57 -1.15 8.08
C ALA A 98 11.39 -0.50 9.21
N ALA A 99 11.48 0.83 9.25
CA ALA A 99 12.14 1.55 10.34
C ALA A 99 11.48 1.26 11.69
N TYR A 100 10.14 1.25 11.73
CA TYR A 100 9.37 0.93 12.92
C TYR A 100 9.59 -0.52 13.39
N ILE A 101 9.59 -1.50 12.47
CA ILE A 101 9.85 -2.91 12.81
C ILE A 101 11.22 -3.09 13.46
N ASN A 102 12.24 -2.40 12.91
CA ASN A 102 13.63 -2.54 13.33
C ASN A 102 13.92 -1.81 14.64
N LYS A 103 13.40 -0.59 14.82
CA LYS A 103 13.81 0.31 15.92
C LYS A 103 12.64 0.89 16.72
N GLY A 104 11.40 0.70 16.28
CA GLY A 104 10.22 1.38 16.83
C GLY A 104 9.92 1.07 18.30
N SER A 105 10.33 -0.10 18.82
CA SER A 105 10.19 -0.43 20.24
C SER A 105 11.02 0.47 21.16
N ASN A 106 12.10 1.08 20.63
CA ASN A 106 12.99 1.95 21.39
C ASN A 106 12.59 3.43 21.30
N TRP A 107 11.52 3.74 20.55
CA TRP A 107 11.03 5.10 20.40
C TRP A 107 10.10 5.46 21.54
N SER A 108 10.05 6.76 21.87
CA SER A 108 9.05 7.27 22.81
C SER A 108 7.63 6.96 22.32
N GLU A 109 6.70 6.83 23.26
CA GLU A 109 5.29 6.54 22.95
C GLU A 109 4.69 7.57 21.97
N SER A 110 5.03 8.86 22.17
CA SER A 110 4.63 9.95 21.27
C SER A 110 5.16 9.75 19.83
N ALA A 111 6.43 9.36 19.69
CA ALA A 111 7.02 9.11 18.37
C ALA A 111 6.40 7.88 17.69
N GLN A 112 6.12 6.81 18.44
CA GLN A 112 5.38 5.66 17.91
C GLN A 112 3.99 6.06 17.44
N GLN A 113 3.23 6.80 18.27
CA GLN A 113 1.89 7.26 17.94
C GLN A 113 1.88 8.14 16.69
N ASN A 114 2.80 9.10 16.59
CA ASN A 114 2.91 9.97 15.41
C ASN A 114 3.30 9.19 14.16
N THR A 115 4.18 8.20 14.27
CA THR A 115 4.54 7.32 13.15
C THR A 115 3.31 6.57 12.62
N TRP A 116 2.50 6.00 13.51
CA TRP A 116 1.27 5.31 13.11
C TRP A 116 0.24 6.25 12.48
N ARG A 117 0.14 7.50 12.95
CA ARG A 117 -0.70 8.52 12.30
C ARG A 117 -0.22 8.82 10.88
N ILE A 118 1.09 9.01 10.70
CA ILE A 118 1.67 9.25 9.37
C ILE A 118 1.42 8.05 8.46
N LEU A 119 1.68 6.82 8.93
CA LEU A 119 1.41 5.60 8.18
C LEU A 119 -0.05 5.48 7.75
N ALA A 120 -1.00 5.78 8.64
CA ALA A 120 -2.43 5.79 8.31
C ALA A 120 -2.79 6.87 7.28
N VAL A 121 -2.24 8.07 7.39
CA VAL A 121 -2.45 9.15 6.41
C VAL A 121 -1.89 8.76 5.04
N LEU A 122 -0.68 8.20 4.97
CA LEU A 122 -0.09 7.69 3.73
C LEU A 122 -0.96 6.60 3.09
N ALA A 123 -1.50 5.68 3.89
CA ALA A 123 -2.41 4.64 3.43
C ALA A 123 -3.69 5.23 2.81
N ILE A 124 -4.31 6.20 3.48
CA ILE A 124 -5.54 6.86 3.01
C ILE A 124 -5.29 7.66 1.73
N ILE A 125 -4.19 8.43 1.68
CA ILE A 125 -3.81 9.19 0.47
C ILE A 125 -3.56 8.24 -0.69
N ALA A 126 -2.81 7.16 -0.48
CA ALA A 126 -2.53 6.18 -1.54
C ALA A 126 -3.80 5.51 -2.08
N LEU A 127 -4.75 5.14 -1.20
CA LEU A 127 -6.01 4.53 -1.61
C LEU A 127 -6.89 5.52 -2.36
N THR A 128 -6.93 6.78 -1.90
CA THR A 128 -7.65 7.87 -2.58
C THR A 128 -7.06 8.11 -3.96
N ALA A 129 -5.73 8.24 -4.06
CA ALA A 129 -5.02 8.37 -5.33
C ALA A 129 -5.28 7.19 -6.26
N ALA A 130 -5.39 5.95 -5.74
CA ALA A 130 -5.76 4.78 -6.54
C ALA A 130 -7.18 4.89 -7.14
N ALA A 131 -8.13 5.52 -6.44
CA ALA A 131 -9.47 5.76 -6.96
C ALA A 131 -9.44 6.78 -8.12
N PHE A 132 -8.70 7.88 -7.95
CA PHE A 132 -8.49 8.86 -9.03
C PHE A 132 -7.76 8.26 -10.22
N LEU A 133 -6.71 7.47 -10.00
CA LEU A 133 -6.00 6.76 -11.06
C LEU A 133 -6.98 5.93 -11.89
N ARG A 134 -7.82 5.10 -11.24
CA ARG A 134 -8.81 4.26 -11.92
C ARG A 134 -9.90 5.04 -12.66
N TRP A 135 -10.22 6.24 -12.18
CA TRP A 135 -11.22 7.10 -12.84
C TRP A 135 -10.69 7.75 -14.13
N PHE A 136 -9.39 8.06 -14.16
CA PHE A 136 -8.74 8.80 -15.25
C PHE A 136 -7.86 7.93 -16.17
N SER A 137 -7.82 6.62 -15.95
CA SER A 137 -7.10 5.61 -16.76
C SER A 137 -8.06 4.73 -17.54
#